data_AF-A0A8C5JEH7-F1
#
_entry.id   AF-A0A8C5JEH7-F1
#
_cell.length_a   1.000
_cell.length_b   1.000
_cell.length_c   1.000
_cell.angle_alpha   90.00
_cell.angle_beta   90.00
_cell.angle_gamma   90.00
#
_symmetry.space_group_name_H-M   'P 1'
#
loop_
_entity.id
_entity.type
_entity.pdbx_description
1 polymer ?
#
loop_
_entity_poly.entity_id
_entity_poly.type
_entity_poly.pdbx_seq_one_letter_code
_entity_poly.pdbx_strand_id
1 'polypeptide(L)'
;TVRNSSEKTRLIRENQDQVPVSVCLGAENCWFLAALEALTFHQDILAAVVPQNQSFERKYAGIFHFRFWHFGEWIDVVVDDLLPVNEAGELLFVSSVYKNVFWGALLEKAYAKLYGSYEDLQIGQVSEALVDFTGGVNTRIKLAEAPPDLWHVLTRATYSRSLMGCQTHSGVRLGNGLVAGHAYTVTGIRKVRPVTCQYGPENLVRLRNPWGKIEWKGDWSDSPKEKILLRKKKDDGEFWMSLRDFKIHFVDLVICKLTPDLMSQEDGKKWMYSLKSGRWVKGSTAGGSLGFCNFWMNPQYWLNVLPAEDSKKSPSTCSVVISLMQKHSTKHRNRAPHLFIGFLLYKPVNKHQVFLDEREVTHDFHLEPCVYVIVPSTLEPQQESEFILRVFSRKHMSDDSPNQFFFFSPDFQSFRLNFSLDSCQVILLTHTILYQSIIS
;
A
#
# COMPACT_ATOMS: atom_id res chain seq x y z
N THR A 1 -4.54 1.55 35.77
CA THR A 1 -5.01 2.92 36.06
C THR A 1 -3.83 3.89 36.06
N VAL A 2 -3.47 4.39 34.87
CA VAL A 2 -2.43 5.42 34.70
C VAL A 2 -3.05 6.77 35.07
N ARG A 3 -3.19 7.05 36.37
CA ARG A 3 -3.74 8.32 36.89
C ARG A 3 -2.76 9.10 37.78
N ASN A 4 -1.50 8.65 37.89
CA ASN A 4 -0.51 9.24 38.81
C ASN A 4 0.51 10.19 38.14
N SER A 5 0.29 10.65 36.91
CA SER A 5 1.10 11.72 36.31
C SER A 5 0.46 13.09 36.53
N SER A 6 1.27 14.09 36.89
CA SER A 6 0.87 15.51 37.01
C SER A 6 0.35 16.11 35.69
N GLU A 7 0.58 15.44 34.56
CA GLU A 7 0.02 15.78 33.26
C GLU A 7 -1.28 15.01 32.97
N LYS A 8 -2.31 15.72 32.50
CA LYS A 8 -3.58 15.12 32.08
C LYS A 8 -3.39 14.13 30.94
N THR A 9 -4.05 12.98 31.02
CA THR A 9 -4.14 11.95 29.97
C THR A 9 -4.84 12.49 28.74
N ARG A 10 -4.25 12.31 27.55
CA ARG A 10 -4.79 12.80 26.27
C ARG A 10 -4.86 11.66 25.26
N LEU A 11 -5.90 11.69 24.44
CA LEU A 11 -5.99 10.79 23.30
C LEU A 11 -5.10 11.30 22.17
N ILE A 12 -5.39 12.49 21.65
CA ILE A 12 -4.58 13.23 20.67
C ILE A 12 -4.26 14.61 21.26
N ARG A 13 -3.09 15.16 20.95
CA ARG A 13 -2.73 16.53 21.32
C ARG A 13 -3.10 17.46 20.16
N GLU A 14 -4.05 18.37 20.37
CA GLU A 14 -4.36 19.42 19.38
C GLU A 14 -3.10 20.29 19.12
N ASN A 15 -2.82 20.57 17.84
CA ASN A 15 -1.77 21.50 17.37
C ASN A 15 -0.29 21.15 17.66
N GLN A 16 0.10 19.87 17.61
CA GLN A 16 1.52 19.52 17.46
C GLN A 16 1.73 18.56 16.28
N ASP A 17 2.44 19.06 15.27
CA ASP A 17 2.67 18.50 13.92
C ASP A 17 3.40 17.15 13.83
N GLN A 18 3.64 16.47 14.95
CA GLN A 18 4.31 15.18 15.01
C GLN A 18 4.20 14.69 16.45
N VAL A 19 3.33 13.73 16.73
CA VAL A 19 3.49 12.93 17.94
C VAL A 19 4.45 11.81 17.55
N PRO A 20 5.73 11.84 17.97
CA PRO A 20 6.61 10.70 17.77
C PRO A 20 6.00 9.52 18.52
N VAL A 21 5.43 8.61 17.75
CA VAL A 21 5.14 7.25 18.19
C VAL A 21 6.51 6.60 18.38
N SER A 22 6.76 6.03 19.56
CA SER A 22 8.05 5.43 19.89
C SER A 22 7.84 4.12 20.62
N VAL A 23 8.60 3.12 20.22
CA VAL A 23 8.48 1.76 20.77
C VAL A 23 9.35 1.60 21.99
N CYS A 24 8.76 1.02 23.04
CA CYS A 24 9.50 0.24 24.03
C CYS A 24 9.59 -1.21 23.52
N LEU A 25 10.83 -1.68 23.26
CA LEU A 25 11.29 -3.06 23.09
C LEU A 25 10.38 -4.09 22.34
N GLY A 26 10.88 -4.63 21.23
CA GLY A 26 10.32 -5.81 20.53
C GLY A 26 10.22 -5.58 19.03
N ALA A 27 11.13 -6.15 18.24
CA ALA A 27 11.40 -5.79 16.85
C ALA A 27 10.32 -6.25 15.83
N GLU A 28 9.13 -6.63 16.25
CA GLU A 28 8.22 -7.45 15.44
C GLU A 28 7.17 -6.61 14.67
N ASN A 29 6.70 -5.48 15.22
CA ASN A 29 5.65 -4.65 14.60
C ASN A 29 6.20 -3.42 13.84
N CYS A 30 7.46 -3.44 13.40
CA CYS A 30 8.09 -2.29 12.74
C CYS A 30 7.36 -1.85 11.47
N TRP A 31 6.78 -2.80 10.74
CA TRP A 31 6.03 -2.57 9.51
C TRP A 31 4.78 -1.71 9.73
N PHE A 32 4.02 -2.03 10.80
CA PHE A 32 2.82 -1.29 11.20
C PHE A 32 3.18 0.14 11.63
N LEU A 33 4.26 0.28 12.38
CA LEU A 33 4.72 1.58 12.87
C LEU A 33 5.26 2.48 11.78
N ALA A 34 6.01 1.95 10.81
CA ALA A 34 6.45 2.73 9.66
C ALA A 34 5.24 3.25 8.85
N ALA A 35 4.22 2.41 8.65
CA ALA A 35 2.97 2.83 8.01
C ALA A 35 2.22 3.89 8.83
N LEU A 36 2.16 3.70 10.16
CA LEU A 36 1.50 4.63 11.08
C LEU A 36 2.21 5.99 11.10
N GLU A 37 3.54 5.97 11.11
CA GLU A 37 4.36 7.16 11.05
C GLU A 37 4.15 7.93 9.74
N ALA A 38 4.11 7.22 8.60
CA ALA A 38 3.75 7.83 7.32
C ALA A 38 2.39 8.54 7.40
N LEU A 39 1.40 7.90 8.02
CA LEU A 39 0.05 8.45 8.19
C LEU A 39 0.03 9.75 9.00
N THR A 40 0.92 9.91 10.00
CA THR A 40 0.96 11.12 10.83
C THR A 40 1.30 12.40 10.06
N PHE A 41 1.91 12.29 8.87
CA PHE A 41 2.17 13.43 7.99
C PHE A 41 0.92 13.90 7.23
N HIS A 42 -0.18 13.15 7.30
CA HIS A 42 -1.44 13.41 6.60
C HIS A 42 -2.60 13.45 7.59
N GLN A 43 -2.81 14.62 8.22
CA GLN A 43 -3.80 14.82 9.28
C GLN A 43 -5.25 14.55 8.83
N ASP A 44 -5.55 14.84 7.57
CA ASP A 44 -6.81 14.53 6.91
C ASP A 44 -7.10 13.02 6.87
N ILE A 45 -6.11 12.22 6.51
CA ILE A 45 -6.23 10.76 6.44
C ILE A 45 -6.20 10.16 7.86
N LEU A 46 -5.34 10.69 8.74
CA LEU A 46 -5.29 10.28 10.14
C LEU A 46 -6.64 10.46 10.82
N ALA A 47 -7.37 11.56 10.54
CA ALA A 47 -8.70 11.79 11.09
C ALA A 47 -9.76 10.80 10.58
N ALA A 48 -9.56 10.20 9.40
CA ALA A 48 -10.42 9.14 8.88
C ALA A 48 -10.24 7.82 9.65
N VAL A 49 -8.99 7.49 10.03
CA VAL A 49 -8.63 6.29 10.79
C VAL A 49 -8.87 6.44 12.30
N VAL A 50 -8.56 7.63 12.83
CA VAL A 50 -8.66 7.97 14.25
C VAL A 50 -9.66 9.12 14.42
N PRO A 51 -10.94 8.81 14.68
CA PRO A 51 -11.97 9.82 14.91
C PRO A 51 -11.60 10.76 16.06
N GLN A 52 -11.64 12.07 15.79
CA GLN A 52 -11.18 13.12 16.72
C GLN A 52 -12.16 13.40 17.88
N ASN A 53 -13.38 12.87 17.80
CA ASN A 53 -14.46 13.09 18.77
C ASN A 53 -14.35 12.20 20.02
N GLN A 54 -13.15 11.71 20.35
CA GLN A 54 -12.89 10.78 21.44
C GLN A 54 -11.98 11.41 22.50
N SER A 55 -12.28 11.22 23.78
CA SER A 55 -11.57 11.89 24.87
C SER A 55 -11.55 11.07 26.16
N PHE A 56 -10.46 11.18 26.91
CA PHE A 56 -10.36 10.68 28.29
C PHE A 56 -11.06 11.58 29.32
N GLU A 57 -11.46 12.79 28.92
CA GLU A 57 -12.10 13.77 29.81
C GLU A 57 -13.60 13.91 29.53
N ARG A 58 -13.96 14.15 28.26
CA ARG A 58 -15.35 14.44 27.87
C ARG A 58 -16.07 13.16 27.48
N LYS A 59 -17.21 12.88 28.14
CA LYS A 59 -18.06 11.69 27.88
C LYS A 59 -17.28 10.36 27.91
N TYR A 60 -16.25 10.29 28.75
CA TYR A 60 -15.40 9.11 28.86
C TYR A 60 -16.16 7.94 29.50
N ALA A 61 -16.11 6.78 28.85
CA ALA A 61 -16.69 5.52 29.33
C ALA A 61 -15.73 4.33 29.14
N GLY A 62 -14.42 4.58 29.01
CA GLY A 62 -13.42 3.51 28.79
C GLY A 62 -13.54 2.81 27.43
N ILE A 63 -14.14 3.47 26.44
CA ILE A 63 -14.45 2.93 25.11
C ILE A 63 -13.93 3.87 24.03
N PHE A 64 -13.26 3.31 23.04
CA PHE A 64 -12.67 4.00 21.88
C PHE A 64 -12.97 3.22 20.60
N HIS A 65 -12.88 3.86 19.45
CA HIS A 65 -13.09 3.25 18.15
C HIS A 65 -12.15 3.81 17.08
N PHE A 66 -11.83 2.98 16.10
CA PHE A 66 -10.91 3.27 15.00
C PHE A 66 -11.44 2.66 13.72
N ARG A 67 -11.17 3.30 12.58
CA ARG A 67 -11.65 2.83 11.28
C ARG A 67 -10.49 2.31 10.45
N PHE A 68 -10.67 1.12 9.90
CA PHE A 68 -9.71 0.51 8.99
C PHE A 68 -10.40 0.16 7.69
N TRP A 69 -9.71 0.38 6.58
CA TRP A 69 -10.11 -0.21 5.32
C TRP A 69 -9.74 -1.70 5.35
N HIS A 70 -10.70 -2.56 5.08
CA HIS A 70 -10.54 -4.00 5.14
C HIS A 70 -11.23 -4.63 3.94
N PHE A 71 -10.44 -5.09 2.98
CA PHE A 71 -10.89 -5.80 1.78
C PHE A 71 -12.05 -5.15 1.00
N GLY A 72 -12.03 -3.82 0.87
CA GLY A 72 -13.02 -3.06 0.08
C GLY A 72 -13.93 -2.16 0.92
N GLU A 73 -13.99 -2.37 2.22
CA GLU A 73 -14.94 -1.69 3.10
C GLU A 73 -14.26 -1.03 4.28
N TRP A 74 -14.79 0.10 4.74
CA TRP A 74 -14.33 0.74 5.96
C TRP A 74 -15.05 0.13 7.17
N ILE A 75 -14.30 -0.58 8.01
CA ILE A 75 -14.79 -1.23 9.22
C ILE A 75 -14.47 -0.37 10.44
N ASP A 76 -15.46 -0.15 11.30
CA ASP A 76 -15.29 0.51 12.59
C ASP A 76 -15.01 -0.52 13.69
N VAL A 77 -13.87 -0.39 14.37
CA VAL A 77 -13.38 -1.33 15.38
C VAL A 77 -13.35 -0.66 16.73
N VAL A 78 -14.25 -1.11 17.61
CA VAL A 78 -14.40 -0.62 18.98
C VAL A 78 -13.49 -1.41 19.93
N VAL A 79 -12.78 -0.73 20.83
CA VAL A 79 -11.93 -1.32 21.87
C VAL A 79 -12.11 -0.60 23.20
N ASP A 80 -11.95 -1.33 24.30
CA ASP A 80 -11.75 -0.71 25.61
C ASP A 80 -10.30 -0.19 25.78
N ASP A 81 -10.01 0.52 26.86
CA ASP A 81 -8.70 1.12 27.14
C ASP A 81 -7.74 0.30 28.02
N LEU A 82 -8.01 -0.99 28.22
CA LEU A 82 -7.09 -1.90 28.89
C LEU A 82 -5.93 -2.24 27.94
N LEU A 83 -4.73 -1.79 28.28
CA LEU A 83 -3.52 -2.02 27.49
C LEU A 83 -2.57 -3.00 28.20
N PRO A 84 -1.90 -3.92 27.47
CA PRO A 84 -0.89 -4.81 28.03
C PRO A 84 0.31 -4.03 28.59
N VAL A 85 0.68 -4.33 29.84
CA VAL A 85 1.83 -3.73 30.54
C VAL A 85 2.73 -4.80 31.14
N ASN A 86 4.01 -4.48 31.30
CA ASN A 86 4.95 -5.31 32.06
C ASN A 86 4.72 -5.18 33.57
N GLU A 87 5.49 -5.92 34.37
CA GLU A 87 5.43 -5.87 35.84
C GLU A 87 5.72 -4.47 36.41
N ALA A 88 6.49 -3.65 35.69
CA ALA A 88 6.78 -2.26 36.05
C ALA A 88 5.66 -1.27 35.65
N GLY A 89 4.59 -1.74 35.01
CA GLY A 89 3.48 -0.92 34.55
C GLY A 89 3.75 -0.15 33.25
N GLU A 90 4.81 -0.50 32.51
CA GLU A 90 5.15 0.08 31.22
C GLU A 90 4.46 -0.68 30.08
N LEU A 91 4.01 0.04 29.04
CA LEU A 91 3.37 -0.57 27.87
C LEU A 91 4.32 -1.54 27.17
N LEU A 92 3.80 -2.74 26.86
CA LEU A 92 4.56 -3.79 26.16
C LEU A 92 4.70 -3.54 24.66
N PHE A 93 3.74 -2.84 24.05
CA PHE A 93 3.70 -2.61 22.61
C PHE A 93 3.85 -1.12 22.29
N VAL A 94 3.14 -0.62 21.26
CA VAL A 94 3.25 0.76 20.81
C VAL A 94 3.00 1.73 21.97
N SER A 95 3.92 2.69 22.12
CA SER A 95 3.82 3.77 23.09
C SER A 95 4.14 5.11 22.44
N SER A 96 3.89 6.21 23.14
CA SER A 96 4.38 7.51 22.72
C SER A 96 5.59 7.91 23.55
N VAL A 97 6.45 8.76 22.96
CA VAL A 97 7.48 9.49 23.72
C VAL A 97 6.83 10.27 24.87
N TYR A 98 5.61 10.77 24.66
CA TYR A 98 4.81 11.41 25.70
C TYR A 98 3.97 10.36 26.43
N LYS A 99 4.32 10.08 27.69
CA LYS A 99 3.69 9.03 28.51
C LYS A 99 2.19 9.26 28.79
N ASN A 100 1.66 10.45 28.50
CA ASN A 100 0.25 10.79 28.63
C ASN A 100 -0.55 10.68 27.31
N VAL A 101 0.04 10.19 26.22
CA VAL A 101 -0.60 10.08 24.89
C VAL A 101 -0.79 8.61 24.50
N PHE A 102 -2.04 8.20 24.27
CA PHE A 102 -2.42 6.77 24.16
C PHE A 102 -3.06 6.34 22.83
N TRP A 103 -3.33 7.26 21.89
CA TRP A 103 -4.03 6.91 20.65
C TRP A 103 -3.31 5.82 19.84
N GLY A 104 -1.97 5.87 19.74
CA GLY A 104 -1.20 4.87 18.98
C GLY A 104 -1.29 3.46 19.58
N ALA A 105 -1.27 3.36 20.91
CA ALA A 105 -1.39 2.09 21.63
C ALA A 105 -2.80 1.48 21.45
N LEU A 106 -3.84 2.32 21.51
CA LEU A 106 -5.22 1.89 21.30
C LEU A 106 -5.51 1.55 19.83
N LEU A 107 -4.90 2.26 18.89
CA LEU A 107 -4.99 1.96 17.46
C LEU A 107 -4.38 0.59 17.16
N GLU A 108 -3.18 0.30 17.68
CA GLU A 108 -2.57 -1.02 17.56
C GLU A 108 -3.45 -2.11 18.18
N LYS A 109 -4.05 -1.85 19.36
CA LYS A 109 -5.01 -2.78 19.98
C LYS A 109 -6.21 -3.07 19.06
N ALA A 110 -6.77 -2.04 18.44
CA ALA A 110 -7.89 -2.20 17.51
C ALA A 110 -7.48 -2.97 16.26
N TYR A 111 -6.27 -2.73 15.75
CA TYR A 111 -5.70 -3.45 14.62
C TYR A 111 -5.43 -4.93 14.96
N ALA A 112 -4.89 -5.21 16.15
CA ALA A 112 -4.72 -6.57 16.67
C ALA A 112 -6.07 -7.29 16.80
N LYS A 113 -7.12 -6.60 17.29
CA LYS A 113 -8.48 -7.15 17.38
C LYS A 113 -9.06 -7.49 16.00
N LEU A 114 -8.80 -6.65 14.99
CA LEU A 114 -9.23 -6.88 13.60
C LEU A 114 -8.60 -8.17 13.05
N TYR A 115 -7.31 -8.38 13.31
CA TYR A 115 -6.52 -9.50 12.81
C TYR A 115 -6.38 -10.70 13.76
N GLY A 116 -7.16 -10.73 14.85
CA GLY A 116 -7.21 -11.83 15.81
C GLY A 116 -6.60 -11.47 17.16
N SER A 117 -5.29 -11.23 17.21
CA SER A 117 -4.53 -10.95 18.44
C SER A 117 -3.27 -10.12 18.17
N TYR A 118 -2.54 -9.73 19.23
CA TYR A 118 -1.23 -9.07 19.07
C TYR A 118 -0.18 -9.98 18.43
N GLU A 119 -0.24 -11.29 18.70
CA GLU A 119 0.67 -12.29 18.11
C GLU A 119 0.45 -12.43 16.59
N ASP A 120 -0.78 -12.16 16.11
CA ASP A 120 -1.12 -12.16 14.69
C ASP A 120 -0.47 -10.99 13.91
N LEU A 121 0.13 -10.00 14.60
CA LEU A 121 0.77 -8.84 14.00
C LEU A 121 2.30 -8.96 13.82
N GLN A 122 2.94 -9.98 14.39
CA GLN A 122 4.41 -10.09 14.49
C GLN A 122 5.15 -10.08 13.15
N ILE A 123 4.51 -10.50 12.06
CA ILE A 123 5.13 -10.57 10.73
C ILE A 123 4.22 -9.85 9.74
N GLY A 124 4.68 -8.76 9.15
CA GLY A 124 3.90 -8.09 8.10
C GLY A 124 4.71 -7.15 7.24
N GLN A 125 4.03 -6.57 6.25
CA GLN A 125 4.63 -5.65 5.30
C GLN A 125 4.01 -4.26 5.45
N VAL A 126 4.83 -3.23 5.29
CA VAL A 126 4.39 -1.83 5.37
C VAL A 126 3.24 -1.54 4.40
N SER A 127 3.29 -2.16 3.22
CA SER A 127 2.24 -2.13 2.19
C SER A 127 0.86 -2.51 2.76
N GLU A 128 0.79 -3.56 3.57
CA GLU A 128 -0.46 -4.05 4.14
C GLU A 128 -1.10 -2.99 5.06
N ALA A 129 -0.33 -2.47 6.01
CA ALA A 129 -0.82 -1.44 6.93
C ALA A 129 -1.18 -0.13 6.20
N LEU A 130 -0.39 0.30 5.22
CA LEU A 130 -0.69 1.51 4.44
C LEU A 130 -2.04 1.40 3.72
N VAL A 131 -2.36 0.22 3.16
CA VAL A 131 -3.66 0.00 2.53
C VAL A 131 -4.76 -0.07 3.57
N ASP A 132 -4.54 -0.67 4.74
CA ASP A 132 -5.58 -0.76 5.75
C ASP A 132 -5.88 0.60 6.41
N PHE A 133 -4.93 1.54 6.38
CA PHE A 133 -5.15 2.92 6.81
C PHE A 133 -5.79 3.82 5.76
N THR A 134 -5.77 3.44 4.47
CA THR A 134 -6.15 4.38 3.40
C THR A 134 -7.12 3.82 2.37
N GLY A 135 -7.25 2.51 2.25
CA GLY A 135 -7.87 1.87 1.09
C GLY A 135 -7.15 2.12 -0.24
N GLY A 136 -5.94 2.70 -0.19
CA GLY A 136 -5.09 3.03 -1.33
C GLY A 136 -4.66 1.82 -2.15
N VAL A 137 -3.80 2.08 -3.13
CA VAL A 137 -3.18 1.05 -3.96
C VAL A 137 -1.67 1.13 -3.86
N ASN A 138 -1.04 0.00 -3.57
CA ASN A 138 0.40 -0.07 -3.40
C ASN A 138 1.13 -0.36 -4.71
N THR A 139 2.30 0.23 -4.86
CA THR A 139 3.31 -0.17 -5.83
C THR A 139 4.59 -0.49 -5.08
N ARG A 140 5.15 -1.68 -5.30
CA ARG A 140 6.43 -2.11 -4.75
C ARG A 140 7.52 -1.99 -5.81
N ILE A 141 8.64 -1.39 -5.45
CA ILE A 141 9.82 -1.24 -6.30
C ILE A 141 11.00 -1.91 -5.59
N LYS A 142 11.51 -3.00 -6.16
CA LYS A 142 12.79 -3.57 -5.76
C LYS A 142 13.90 -2.58 -6.11
N LEU A 143 14.63 -2.09 -5.11
CA LEU A 143 15.61 -1.02 -5.30
C LEU A 143 16.83 -1.45 -6.11
N ALA A 144 17.19 -2.74 -6.06
CA ALA A 144 18.21 -3.34 -6.91
C ALA A 144 17.86 -3.25 -8.40
N GLU A 145 16.57 -3.35 -8.73
CA GLU A 145 16.03 -3.32 -10.10
C GLU A 145 15.33 -1.97 -10.40
N ALA A 146 15.54 -0.96 -9.55
CA ALA A 146 14.84 0.30 -9.66
C ALA A 146 15.13 1.00 -11.00
N PRO A 147 14.11 1.61 -11.62
CA PRO A 147 14.26 2.24 -12.91
C PRO A 147 15.24 3.42 -12.84
N PRO A 148 15.91 3.78 -13.96
CA PRO A 148 16.85 4.90 -13.99
C PRO A 148 16.24 6.23 -13.53
N ASP A 149 14.93 6.40 -13.70
CA ASP A 149 14.16 7.59 -13.32
C ASP A 149 13.53 7.51 -11.92
N LEU A 150 14.03 6.65 -11.01
CA LEU A 150 13.51 6.50 -9.64
C LEU A 150 13.29 7.85 -8.91
N TRP A 151 14.18 8.82 -9.13
CA TRP A 151 14.01 10.16 -8.56
C TRP A 151 12.71 10.85 -9.00
N HIS A 152 12.35 10.71 -10.29
CA HIS A 152 11.10 11.25 -10.83
C HIS A 152 9.89 10.49 -10.29
N VAL A 153 10.01 9.18 -10.06
CA VAL A 153 8.97 8.38 -9.37
C VAL A 153 8.73 8.91 -7.96
N LEU A 154 9.79 9.07 -7.16
CA LEU A 154 9.71 9.62 -5.79
C LEU A 154 9.16 11.05 -5.77
N THR A 155 9.56 11.86 -6.75
CA THR A 155 9.06 13.23 -6.92
C THR A 155 7.55 13.23 -7.16
N ARG A 156 7.05 12.42 -8.09
CA ARG A 156 5.60 12.28 -8.35
C ARG A 156 4.85 11.72 -7.14
N ALA A 157 5.40 10.73 -6.44
CA ALA A 157 4.81 10.19 -5.23
C ALA A 157 4.68 11.25 -4.13
N THR A 158 5.71 12.08 -3.95
CA THR A 158 5.71 13.17 -2.96
C THR A 158 4.68 14.25 -3.33
N TYR A 159 4.64 14.69 -4.59
CA TYR A 159 3.66 15.68 -5.06
C TYR A 159 2.21 15.19 -4.97
N SER A 160 1.99 13.90 -5.23
CA SER A 160 0.66 13.27 -5.11
C SER A 160 0.29 12.89 -3.68
N ARG A 161 1.03 13.37 -2.67
CA ARG A 161 0.77 13.09 -1.25
C ARG A 161 0.70 11.57 -0.95
N SER A 162 1.42 10.75 -1.71
CA SER A 162 1.48 9.30 -1.50
C SER A 162 2.26 8.95 -0.23
N LEU A 163 1.80 7.94 0.51
CA LEU A 163 2.50 7.43 1.68
C LEU A 163 3.60 6.47 1.22
N MET A 164 4.78 6.55 1.83
CA MET A 164 5.94 5.80 1.38
C MET A 164 6.67 5.13 2.55
N GLY A 165 7.05 3.88 2.35
CA GLY A 165 7.86 3.12 3.29
C GLY A 165 8.91 2.28 2.57
N CYS A 166 9.90 1.80 3.30
CA CYS A 166 10.97 0.99 2.75
C CYS A 166 11.51 0.00 3.77
N GLN A 167 12.22 -1.02 3.31
CA GLN A 167 12.77 -2.07 4.16
C GLN A 167 14.26 -2.31 3.88
N THR A 168 15.04 -2.50 4.94
CA THR A 168 16.46 -2.86 4.84
C THR A 168 16.66 -4.36 4.64
N HIS A 169 17.84 -4.75 4.16
CA HIS A 169 18.21 -6.17 4.01
C HIS A 169 18.15 -6.91 5.35
N SER A 170 17.67 -8.15 5.34
CA SER A 170 17.75 -9.04 6.51
C SER A 170 19.20 -9.50 6.72
N GLY A 171 19.68 -9.55 7.97
CA GLY A 171 21.05 -9.99 8.27
C GLY A 171 21.71 -9.30 9.45
N VAL A 172 23.05 -9.34 9.51
CA VAL A 172 23.85 -8.76 10.60
C VAL A 172 23.73 -7.24 10.58
N ARG A 173 23.59 -6.63 11.77
CA ARG A 173 23.62 -5.18 11.98
C ARG A 173 24.73 -4.53 11.16
N LEU A 174 24.35 -3.61 10.29
CA LEU A 174 25.29 -2.82 9.52
C LEU A 174 25.96 -1.81 10.48
N GLY A 175 27.28 -1.74 10.48
CA GLY A 175 28.06 -0.79 11.30
C GLY A 175 27.77 0.70 10.99
N ASN A 176 26.95 0.96 9.96
CA ASN A 176 26.53 2.25 9.46
C ASN A 176 25.31 2.85 10.19
N GLY A 177 24.76 2.18 11.21
CA GLY A 177 23.64 2.67 12.02
C GLY A 177 22.25 2.25 11.55
N LEU A 178 22.11 1.56 10.41
CA LEU A 178 20.83 0.99 9.99
C LEU A 178 20.53 -0.31 10.74
N VAL A 179 19.24 -0.53 11.03
CA VAL A 179 18.74 -1.78 11.59
C VAL A 179 18.44 -2.73 10.43
N ALA A 180 18.96 -3.95 10.49
CA ALA A 180 18.73 -4.96 9.47
C ALA A 180 17.31 -5.56 9.59
N GLY A 181 16.70 -5.92 8.46
CA GLY A 181 15.36 -6.50 8.39
C GLY A 181 14.25 -5.58 8.92
N HIS A 182 14.44 -4.27 8.89
CA HIS A 182 13.59 -3.28 9.57
C HIS A 182 12.89 -2.34 8.59
N ALA A 183 11.66 -1.97 8.92
CA ALA A 183 10.87 -1.01 8.14
C ALA A 183 11.20 0.44 8.55
N TYR A 184 11.31 1.31 7.56
CA TYR A 184 11.52 2.75 7.70
C TYR A 184 10.47 3.50 6.88
N THR A 185 10.20 4.74 7.29
CA THR A 185 9.28 5.65 6.60
C THR A 185 10.07 6.59 5.70
N VAL A 186 9.63 6.80 4.45
CA VAL A 186 10.20 7.86 3.60
C VAL A 186 9.42 9.16 3.85
N THR A 187 10.06 10.14 4.48
CA THR A 187 9.39 11.36 4.95
C THR A 187 9.68 12.58 4.08
N GLY A 188 10.55 12.46 3.08
CA GLY A 188 10.82 13.57 2.17
C GLY A 188 11.93 13.28 1.18
N ILE A 189 12.05 14.17 0.19
CA ILE A 189 13.12 14.17 -0.79
C ILE A 189 13.66 15.58 -0.96
N ARG A 190 14.94 15.72 -1.28
CA ARG A 190 15.55 17.03 -1.55
C ARG A 190 16.68 16.91 -2.55
N LYS A 191 16.66 17.77 -3.56
CA LYS A 191 17.80 17.94 -4.47
C LYS A 191 18.70 19.04 -3.92
N VAL A 192 19.95 18.72 -3.65
CA VAL A 192 20.95 19.68 -3.14
C VAL A 192 22.01 19.94 -4.21
N ARG A 193 22.52 21.16 -4.25
CA ARG A 193 23.72 21.52 -4.99
C ARG A 193 24.80 21.84 -3.95
N PRO A 194 25.79 20.95 -3.72
CA PRO A 194 26.84 21.21 -2.74
C PRO A 194 27.60 22.49 -3.10
N VAL A 195 27.93 23.29 -2.09
CA VAL A 195 28.63 24.58 -2.27
C VAL A 195 30.10 24.39 -2.68
N THR A 196 30.68 23.21 -2.43
CA THR A 196 32.14 22.99 -2.47
C THR A 196 32.65 21.86 -3.40
N CYS A 197 31.89 21.30 -4.34
CA CYS A 197 32.42 20.22 -5.19
C CYS A 197 32.05 20.29 -6.68
N GLN A 198 33.00 19.79 -7.50
CA GLN A 198 33.03 19.69 -8.97
C GLN A 198 32.04 18.66 -9.55
N TYR A 199 31.25 18.01 -8.70
CA TYR A 199 30.30 16.96 -9.04
C TYR A 199 28.88 17.55 -8.90
N GLY A 200 28.04 17.30 -9.91
CA GLY A 200 26.73 17.95 -10.08
C GLY A 200 25.72 17.76 -8.94
N PRO A 201 24.45 18.12 -9.17
CA PRO A 201 23.44 18.09 -8.10
C PRO A 201 23.25 16.68 -7.54
N GLU A 202 23.07 16.59 -6.23
CA GLU A 202 22.86 15.35 -5.51
C GLU A 202 21.40 15.22 -5.04
N ASN A 203 20.89 13.99 -5.11
CA ASN A 203 19.51 13.66 -4.79
C ASN A 203 19.49 12.96 -3.43
N LEU A 204 18.82 13.56 -2.45
CA LEU A 204 18.73 13.06 -1.09
C LEU A 204 17.32 12.56 -0.78
N VAL A 205 17.25 11.50 0.02
CA VAL A 205 16.03 10.93 0.57
C VAL A 205 16.08 11.08 2.10
N ARG A 206 14.98 11.52 2.69
CA ARG A 206 14.80 11.59 4.14
C ARG A 206 14.03 10.38 4.61
N LEU A 207 14.58 9.69 5.59
CA LEU A 207 14.05 8.47 6.16
C LEU A 207 13.85 8.65 7.64
N ARG A 208 12.89 7.92 8.20
CA ARG A 208 12.62 7.92 9.63
C ARG A 208 12.53 6.51 10.17
N ASN A 209 13.25 6.27 11.25
CA ASN A 209 13.17 5.05 12.03
C ASN A 209 11.94 5.13 12.95
N PRO A 210 10.95 4.23 12.82
CA PRO A 210 9.74 4.26 13.66
C PRO A 210 10.01 4.04 15.16
N TRP A 211 11.21 3.61 15.56
CA TRP A 211 11.59 3.55 16.97
C TRP A 211 11.87 4.93 17.57
N GLY A 212 12.04 5.96 16.73
CA GLY A 212 12.36 7.32 17.16
C GLY A 212 13.78 7.48 17.73
N LYS A 213 14.68 6.55 17.39
CA LYS A 213 16.09 6.47 17.82
C LYS A 213 16.87 5.63 16.81
N ILE A 214 18.20 5.69 16.87
CA ILE A 214 19.12 4.93 16.00
C ILE A 214 19.02 5.41 14.54
N GLU A 215 20.04 6.15 14.13
CA GLU A 215 20.10 6.85 12.85
C GLU A 215 21.30 6.42 12.00
N TRP A 216 21.21 6.75 10.72
CA TRP A 216 22.29 6.61 9.74
C TRP A 216 23.56 7.35 10.19
N LYS A 217 24.73 6.74 10.00
CA LYS A 217 26.04 7.29 10.38
C LYS A 217 26.95 7.61 9.20
N GLY A 218 26.51 7.39 7.96
CA GLY A 218 27.28 7.67 6.75
C GLY A 218 27.11 9.12 6.27
N ASP A 219 27.39 9.37 5.00
CA ASP A 219 27.27 10.72 4.40
C ASP A 219 25.83 11.24 4.49
N TRP A 220 25.67 12.56 4.64
CA TRP A 220 24.40 13.25 4.88
C TRP A 220 23.68 12.89 6.19
N SER A 221 24.30 12.09 7.06
CA SER A 221 23.89 11.94 8.46
C SER A 221 24.08 13.25 9.23
N ASP A 222 23.76 13.24 10.52
CA ASP A 222 23.90 14.35 11.48
C ASP A 222 25.39 14.76 11.75
N SER A 223 26.22 14.84 10.72
CA SER A 223 27.63 15.21 10.70
C SER A 223 27.82 16.73 10.51
N PRO A 224 28.85 17.36 11.13
CA PRO A 224 28.95 18.81 11.22
C PRO A 224 29.18 19.58 9.90
N LYS A 225 29.65 18.92 8.83
CA LYS A 225 29.91 19.58 7.54
C LYS A 225 28.64 19.82 6.72
N GLU A 226 27.64 18.97 6.88
CA GLU A 226 26.36 19.02 6.14
C GLU A 226 25.24 19.70 6.95
N LYS A 227 25.47 19.92 8.25
CA LYS A 227 24.57 20.56 9.24
C LYS A 227 24.05 21.95 8.86
N ILE A 228 24.71 22.67 7.97
CA ILE A 228 24.33 24.05 7.62
C ILE A 228 23.06 24.07 6.73
N LEU A 229 22.78 23.01 5.96
CA LEU A 229 21.67 22.99 4.99
C LEU A 229 20.37 22.31 5.48
N LEU A 230 20.43 21.41 6.46
CA LEU A 230 19.32 20.48 6.78
C LEU A 230 18.71 20.65 8.19
N ARG A 231 19.31 21.51 9.05
CA ARG A 231 18.76 22.08 10.30
C ARG A 231 17.70 21.24 11.05
N LYS A 232 18.08 20.10 11.63
CA LYS A 232 17.50 19.61 12.90
C LYS A 232 18.61 18.95 13.73
N LYS A 233 18.52 19.11 15.06
CA LYS A 233 19.45 18.54 16.05
C LYS A 233 18.58 17.79 17.06
N LYS A 234 18.24 16.55 16.77
CA LYS A 234 17.53 15.69 17.71
C LYS A 234 17.71 14.25 17.25
N ASP A 235 18.21 13.38 18.13
CA ASP A 235 18.13 11.92 17.94
C ASP A 235 16.65 11.56 18.05
N ASP A 236 15.95 11.64 16.93
CA ASP A 236 14.52 11.40 16.80
C ASP A 236 14.23 10.33 15.76
N GLY A 237 15.27 9.69 15.21
CA GLY A 237 15.20 8.63 14.23
C GLY A 237 15.12 9.11 12.78
N GLU A 238 15.01 10.42 12.52
CA GLU A 238 14.96 10.99 11.16
C GLU A 238 16.35 11.39 10.67
N PHE A 239 16.71 10.94 9.47
CA PHE A 239 18.01 11.26 8.85
C PHE A 239 17.90 11.41 7.33
N TRP A 240 18.89 12.07 6.73
CA TRP A 240 19.05 12.15 5.28
C TRP A 240 20.12 11.16 4.80
N MET A 241 19.95 10.65 3.58
CA MET A 241 20.98 9.90 2.88
C MET A 241 20.90 10.14 1.37
N SER A 242 21.98 9.83 0.66
CA SER A 242 22.00 9.90 -0.80
C SER A 242 21.05 8.85 -1.40
N LEU A 243 20.46 9.15 -2.56
CA LEU A 243 19.66 8.16 -3.31
C LEU A 243 20.49 6.93 -3.71
N ARG A 244 21.82 7.08 -3.82
CA ARG A 244 22.73 5.97 -4.12
C ARG A 244 22.82 5.01 -2.95
N ASP A 245 23.07 5.52 -1.75
CA ASP A 245 23.12 4.72 -0.52
C ASP A 245 21.76 4.09 -0.21
N PHE A 246 20.68 4.81 -0.48
CA PHE A 246 19.33 4.29 -0.37
C PHE A 246 19.14 3.03 -1.21
N LYS A 247 19.57 3.04 -2.48
CA LYS A 247 19.49 1.86 -3.36
C LYS A 247 20.36 0.70 -2.91
N ILE A 248 21.48 0.97 -2.25
CA ILE A 248 22.41 -0.07 -1.78
C ILE A 248 21.88 -0.73 -0.51
N HIS A 249 21.39 0.05 0.44
CA HIS A 249 21.08 -0.43 1.79
C HIS A 249 19.63 -0.87 1.99
N PHE A 250 18.72 -0.50 1.09
CA PHE A 250 17.31 -0.89 1.16
C PHE A 250 16.97 -1.87 0.04
N VAL A 251 16.07 -2.81 0.34
CA VAL A 251 15.60 -3.85 -0.59
C VAL A 251 14.45 -3.33 -1.42
N ASP A 252 13.45 -2.76 -0.75
CA ASP A 252 12.18 -2.39 -1.36
C ASP A 252 11.76 -0.98 -0.95
N LEU A 253 11.16 -0.30 -1.91
CA LEU A 253 10.38 0.91 -1.72
C LEU A 253 8.91 0.59 -1.99
N VAL A 254 8.05 0.88 -1.02
CA VAL A 254 6.60 0.78 -1.13
C VAL A 254 6.03 2.18 -1.25
N ILE A 255 5.21 2.41 -2.27
CA ILE A 255 4.47 3.65 -2.48
C ILE A 255 2.98 3.32 -2.47
N CYS A 256 2.26 3.83 -1.47
CA CYS A 256 0.81 3.74 -1.39
C CYS A 256 0.19 5.00 -2.00
N LYS A 257 -0.38 4.85 -3.19
CA LYS A 257 -1.13 5.92 -3.87
C LYS A 257 -2.53 5.95 -3.26
N LEU A 258 -2.95 7.12 -2.80
CA LEU A 258 -4.28 7.30 -2.21
C LEU A 258 -5.37 7.15 -3.26
N THR A 259 -6.52 6.63 -2.86
CA THR A 259 -7.70 6.56 -3.71
C THR A 259 -8.26 7.96 -3.99
N PRO A 260 -8.97 8.16 -5.10
CA PRO A 260 -9.62 9.44 -5.42
C PRO A 260 -10.50 9.99 -4.29
N ASP A 261 -11.10 9.14 -3.44
CA ASP A 261 -11.94 9.57 -2.32
C ASP A 261 -11.15 10.26 -1.19
N LEU A 262 -9.86 9.93 -1.05
CA LEU A 262 -8.94 10.54 -0.08
C LEU A 262 -8.02 11.60 -0.70
N MET A 263 -7.93 11.66 -2.03
CA MET A 263 -7.21 12.71 -2.74
C MET A 263 -8.07 13.98 -2.71
N SER A 264 -7.67 14.99 -1.93
CA SER A 264 -8.17 16.35 -2.09
C SER A 264 -8.04 16.74 -3.57
N GLN A 265 -9.05 17.44 -4.11
CA GLN A 265 -9.27 17.75 -5.52
C GLN A 265 -8.19 18.63 -6.20
N GLU A 266 -6.90 18.39 -5.98
CA GLU A 266 -5.85 19.36 -6.32
C GLU A 266 -5.36 19.26 -7.77
N ASP A 267 -5.72 18.23 -8.54
CA ASP A 267 -5.19 18.06 -9.90
C ASP A 267 -6.25 18.01 -11.02
N GLY A 268 -7.53 18.25 -10.73
CA GLY A 268 -8.60 18.26 -11.76
C GLY A 268 -8.76 16.95 -12.56
N LYS A 269 -8.03 15.89 -12.20
CA LYS A 269 -8.05 14.57 -12.83
C LYS A 269 -8.62 13.57 -11.84
N LYS A 270 -9.88 13.20 -12.02
CA LYS A 270 -10.56 12.20 -11.19
C LYS A 270 -10.10 10.81 -11.61
N TRP A 271 -9.60 10.04 -10.65
CA TRP A 271 -9.40 8.60 -10.87
C TRP A 271 -10.77 7.92 -10.84
N MET A 272 -11.02 7.03 -11.79
CA MET A 272 -12.10 6.07 -11.70
C MET A 272 -11.62 4.86 -10.92
N TYR A 273 -12.50 4.32 -10.09
CA TYR A 273 -12.24 3.17 -9.24
C TYR A 273 -13.33 2.13 -9.45
N SER A 274 -12.94 0.86 -9.52
CA SER A 274 -13.89 -0.25 -9.57
C SER A 274 -13.36 -1.43 -8.79
N LEU A 275 -14.22 -2.02 -7.96
CA LEU A 275 -13.92 -3.16 -7.12
C LEU A 275 -14.86 -4.32 -7.45
N LYS A 276 -14.30 -5.52 -7.54
CA LYS A 276 -15.06 -6.76 -7.71
C LYS A 276 -14.55 -7.83 -6.76
N SER A 277 -15.47 -8.49 -6.07
CA SER A 277 -15.15 -9.66 -5.26
C SER A 277 -15.27 -10.93 -6.10
N GLY A 278 -14.36 -11.87 -5.87
CA GLY A 278 -14.36 -13.18 -6.52
C GLY A 278 -13.83 -14.26 -5.58
N ARG A 279 -13.84 -15.50 -6.06
CA ARG A 279 -13.34 -16.67 -5.33
C ARG A 279 -12.78 -17.74 -6.27
N TRP A 280 -11.69 -18.37 -5.83
CA TRP A 280 -11.20 -19.62 -6.39
C TRP A 280 -11.75 -20.78 -5.57
N VAL A 281 -12.52 -21.64 -6.20
CA VAL A 281 -13.19 -22.79 -5.57
C VAL A 281 -12.60 -24.07 -6.14
N LYS A 282 -12.21 -25.01 -5.28
CA LYS A 282 -11.62 -26.29 -5.68
C LYS A 282 -12.60 -27.07 -6.57
N GLY A 283 -12.07 -27.69 -7.63
CA GLY A 283 -12.84 -28.44 -8.63
C GLY A 283 -13.72 -27.59 -9.56
N SER A 284 -13.68 -26.26 -9.41
CA SER A 284 -14.55 -25.31 -10.11
C SER A 284 -13.72 -24.18 -10.70
N THR A 285 -13.51 -23.08 -9.98
CA THR A 285 -12.84 -21.87 -10.49
C THR A 285 -11.37 -21.78 -10.13
N ALA A 286 -10.82 -22.70 -9.34
CA ALA A 286 -9.40 -22.76 -8.97
C ALA A 286 -8.54 -23.39 -10.09
N GLY A 287 -8.41 -22.68 -11.21
CA GLY A 287 -7.81 -23.17 -12.46
C GLY A 287 -6.28 -23.16 -12.50
N GLY A 288 -5.62 -22.46 -11.59
CA GLY A 288 -4.16 -22.26 -11.59
C GLY A 288 -3.71 -21.25 -12.65
N SER A 289 -2.38 -21.11 -12.83
CA SER A 289 -1.75 -20.16 -13.77
C SER A 289 -1.72 -20.62 -15.23
N LEU A 290 -1.18 -19.76 -16.12
CA LEU A 290 -1.10 -20.05 -17.55
C LEU A 290 -0.09 -21.18 -17.78
N GLY A 291 -0.58 -22.34 -18.23
CA GLY A 291 0.22 -23.56 -18.36
C GLY A 291 -0.54 -24.79 -17.87
N PHE A 292 -1.49 -24.60 -16.97
CA PHE A 292 -2.43 -25.64 -16.55
C PHE A 292 -3.62 -25.72 -17.51
N CYS A 293 -4.09 -26.94 -17.78
CA CYS A 293 -5.27 -27.20 -18.62
C CYS A 293 -6.57 -26.58 -18.06
N ASN A 294 -6.60 -26.30 -16.76
CA ASN A 294 -7.76 -25.74 -16.07
C ASN A 294 -7.74 -24.20 -16.02
N PHE A 295 -6.73 -23.53 -16.58
CA PHE A 295 -6.57 -22.07 -16.51
C PHE A 295 -7.82 -21.30 -16.94
N TRP A 296 -8.51 -21.77 -17.98
CA TRP A 296 -9.71 -21.15 -18.54
C TRP A 296 -10.92 -21.15 -17.58
N MET A 297 -10.89 -22.00 -16.54
CA MET A 297 -11.92 -22.09 -15.53
C MET A 297 -11.84 -20.96 -14.49
N ASN A 298 -10.71 -20.24 -14.41
CA ASN A 298 -10.57 -19.09 -13.53
C ASN A 298 -11.62 -18.00 -13.87
N PRO A 299 -12.03 -17.17 -12.89
CA PRO A 299 -12.91 -16.04 -13.16
C PRO A 299 -12.30 -15.09 -14.20
N GLN A 300 -13.12 -14.53 -15.09
CA GLN A 300 -12.68 -13.64 -16.17
C GLN A 300 -13.41 -12.31 -16.07
N TYR A 301 -12.67 -11.20 -16.18
CA TYR A 301 -13.20 -9.84 -16.07
C TYR A 301 -12.83 -9.03 -17.30
N TRP A 302 -13.80 -8.36 -17.89
CA TRP A 302 -13.60 -7.53 -19.08
C TRP A 302 -13.24 -6.10 -18.69
N LEU A 303 -12.20 -5.56 -19.31
CA LEU A 303 -11.73 -4.19 -19.14
C LEU A 303 -11.85 -3.45 -20.47
N ASN A 304 -12.78 -2.50 -20.56
CA ASN A 304 -12.92 -1.64 -21.72
C ASN A 304 -12.12 -0.35 -21.52
N VAL A 305 -11.06 -0.17 -22.30
CA VAL A 305 -10.24 1.05 -22.30
C VAL A 305 -10.69 1.91 -23.48
N LEU A 306 -11.20 3.10 -23.17
CA LEU A 306 -11.67 4.03 -24.20
C LEU A 306 -10.57 4.95 -24.74
N PRO A 307 -10.75 5.49 -25.97
CA PRO A 307 -9.97 6.60 -26.47
C PRO A 307 -10.14 7.84 -25.59
N ALA A 308 -9.06 8.61 -25.38
CA ALA A 308 -9.20 9.94 -24.80
C ALA A 308 -9.77 10.89 -25.87
N GLU A 309 -10.76 11.70 -25.50
CA GLU A 309 -11.50 12.56 -26.45
C GLU A 309 -10.65 13.71 -27.05
N ASP A 310 -9.45 13.99 -26.51
CA ASP A 310 -8.75 15.27 -26.74
C ASP A 310 -7.41 15.25 -27.49
N SER A 311 -6.91 14.13 -28.01
CA SER A 311 -5.60 14.14 -28.73
C SER A 311 -5.73 13.93 -30.24
N LYS A 312 -5.87 15.02 -31.00
CA LYS A 312 -5.64 15.08 -32.47
C LYS A 312 -4.20 14.72 -32.90
N LYS A 313 -3.36 14.22 -31.99
CA LYS A 313 -1.97 13.79 -32.25
C LYS A 313 -1.69 12.56 -31.37
N SER A 314 -1.60 11.39 -32.02
CA SER A 314 -1.38 10.02 -31.52
C SER A 314 -2.51 9.36 -30.70
N PRO A 315 -2.67 8.02 -30.80
CA PRO A 315 -3.54 7.27 -29.89
C PRO A 315 -2.96 7.40 -28.48
N SER A 316 -3.60 8.20 -27.64
CA SER A 316 -3.18 8.38 -26.25
C SER A 316 -3.35 7.06 -25.49
N THR A 317 -2.28 6.53 -24.91
CA THR A 317 -2.38 5.40 -23.98
C THR A 317 -3.04 5.84 -22.68
N CYS A 318 -3.89 4.99 -22.13
CA CYS A 318 -4.55 5.19 -20.83
C CYS A 318 -3.70 4.54 -19.73
N SER A 319 -3.44 5.28 -18.65
CA SER A 319 -2.82 4.74 -17.45
C SER A 319 -3.86 4.00 -16.62
N VAL A 320 -3.67 2.69 -16.47
CA VAL A 320 -4.55 1.79 -15.72
C VAL A 320 -3.72 1.05 -14.69
N VAL A 321 -4.18 1.03 -13.44
CA VAL A 321 -3.59 0.24 -12.36
C VAL A 321 -4.54 -0.90 -12.03
N ILE A 322 -4.05 -2.13 -12.06
CA ILE A 322 -4.81 -3.31 -11.68
C ILE A 322 -4.18 -3.88 -10.41
N SER A 323 -5.01 -4.10 -9.40
CA SER A 323 -4.65 -4.61 -8.08
C SER A 323 -5.50 -5.83 -7.78
N LEU A 324 -4.87 -6.97 -7.52
CA LEU A 324 -5.51 -8.21 -7.09
C LEU A 324 -5.09 -8.49 -5.64
N MET A 325 -6.06 -8.59 -4.74
CA MET A 325 -5.79 -8.84 -3.32
C MET A 325 -6.54 -10.07 -2.85
N GLN A 326 -5.82 -11.01 -2.23
CA GLN A 326 -6.42 -12.18 -1.59
C GLN A 326 -6.91 -11.82 -0.19
N LYS A 327 -8.06 -12.37 0.20
CA LYS A 327 -8.58 -12.27 1.55
C LYS A 327 -8.05 -13.43 2.39
N HIS A 328 -7.80 -13.17 3.66
CA HIS A 328 -7.47 -14.25 4.60
C HIS A 328 -8.69 -15.15 4.81
N SER A 329 -8.49 -16.46 4.72
CA SER A 329 -9.53 -17.46 5.01
C SER A 329 -9.82 -17.60 6.50
N THR A 330 -8.95 -17.08 7.36
CA THR A 330 -9.10 -17.13 8.82
C THR A 330 -8.97 -15.73 9.42
N LYS A 331 -9.56 -15.55 10.62
CA LYS A 331 -9.41 -14.33 11.39
C LYS A 331 -7.98 -14.12 11.90
N HIS A 332 -7.21 -15.20 12.05
CA HIS A 332 -5.85 -15.18 12.59
C HIS A 332 -4.83 -15.07 11.45
N ARG A 333 -4.33 -13.85 11.24
CA ARG A 333 -3.46 -13.53 10.12
C ARG A 333 -2.20 -14.40 10.05
N ASN A 334 -1.64 -14.81 11.20
CA ASN A 334 -0.41 -15.60 11.22
C ASN A 334 -0.60 -17.09 10.86
N ARG A 335 -1.86 -17.58 10.77
CA ARG A 335 -2.18 -18.99 10.53
C ARG A 335 -2.43 -19.34 9.06
N ALA A 336 -2.56 -18.33 8.20
CA ALA A 336 -2.87 -18.50 6.79
C ALA A 336 -1.78 -17.82 5.94
N PRO A 337 -0.77 -18.58 5.46
CA PRO A 337 0.23 -18.02 4.56
C PRO A 337 -0.43 -17.57 3.26
N HIS A 338 0.14 -16.53 2.66
CA HIS A 338 -0.30 -16.01 1.38
C HIS A 338 -0.13 -17.07 0.29
N LEU A 339 -1.15 -17.24 -0.55
CA LEU A 339 -1.01 -18.00 -1.80
C LEU A 339 -0.21 -17.16 -2.79
N PHE A 340 0.51 -17.81 -3.69
CA PHE A 340 1.05 -17.14 -4.86
C PHE A 340 -0.11 -16.74 -5.78
N ILE A 341 -0.42 -15.46 -5.84
CA ILE A 341 -1.52 -14.92 -6.64
C ILE A 341 -0.99 -13.98 -7.72
N GLY A 342 -1.75 -13.87 -8.80
CA GLY A 342 -1.41 -13.05 -9.95
C GLY A 342 -2.58 -12.93 -10.90
N PHE A 343 -2.41 -12.14 -11.95
CA PHE A 343 -3.41 -12.04 -13.00
C PHE A 343 -2.77 -11.98 -14.37
N LEU A 344 -3.45 -12.56 -15.35
CA LEU A 344 -3.13 -12.39 -16.75
C LEU A 344 -3.97 -11.23 -17.30
N LEU A 345 -3.30 -10.23 -17.86
CA LEU A 345 -3.95 -9.26 -18.73
C LEU A 345 -3.78 -9.72 -20.19
N TYR A 346 -4.87 -10.14 -20.82
CA TYR A 346 -4.87 -10.62 -22.19
C TYR A 346 -5.31 -9.52 -23.17
N LYS A 347 -4.42 -9.23 -24.12
CA LYS A 347 -4.71 -8.65 -25.44
C LYS A 347 -4.24 -9.69 -26.47
N PRO A 348 -4.85 -9.83 -27.66
CA PRO A 348 -4.46 -10.82 -28.68
C PRO A 348 -2.96 -10.84 -29.10
N VAL A 349 -2.12 -9.92 -28.62
CA VAL A 349 -0.69 -9.83 -28.99
C VAL A 349 0.27 -9.76 -27.78
N ASN A 350 -0.18 -9.45 -26.56
CA ASN A 350 0.70 -9.31 -25.38
C ASN A 350 0.12 -10.02 -24.15
N LYS A 351 0.98 -10.78 -23.44
CA LYS A 351 0.68 -11.45 -22.18
C LYS A 351 1.58 -10.87 -21.09
N HIS A 352 0.99 -10.34 -20.03
CA HIS A 352 1.71 -9.97 -18.81
C HIS A 352 1.20 -10.81 -17.65
N GLN A 353 2.11 -11.48 -16.96
CA GLN A 353 1.77 -12.32 -15.81
C GLN A 353 2.90 -12.28 -14.79
N VAL A 354 2.54 -11.95 -13.55
CA VAL A 354 3.44 -11.95 -12.39
C VAL A 354 2.66 -12.55 -11.24
N PHE A 355 3.27 -13.53 -10.57
CA PHE A 355 2.75 -14.13 -9.35
C PHE A 355 3.67 -13.82 -8.18
N LEU A 356 3.07 -13.39 -7.07
CA LEU A 356 3.79 -13.13 -5.82
C LEU A 356 3.00 -13.73 -4.65
N ASP A 357 3.70 -14.16 -3.61
CA ASP A 357 3.16 -14.60 -2.32
C ASP A 357 2.88 -13.41 -1.39
N GLU A 358 2.24 -12.39 -1.93
CA GLU A 358 1.85 -11.18 -1.21
C GLU A 358 0.33 -11.12 -1.01
N ARG A 359 -0.12 -10.36 -0.01
CA ARG A 359 -1.55 -10.09 0.20
C ARG A 359 -2.18 -9.44 -1.04
N GLU A 360 -1.43 -8.58 -1.72
CA GLU A 360 -1.85 -7.81 -2.87
C GLU A 360 -0.78 -7.78 -3.96
N VAL A 361 -1.17 -8.03 -5.20
CA VAL A 361 -0.32 -7.90 -6.40
C VAL A 361 -0.88 -6.80 -7.29
N THR A 362 -0.06 -5.77 -7.53
CA THR A 362 -0.44 -4.58 -8.31
C THR A 362 0.49 -4.39 -9.49
N HIS A 363 -0.08 -4.04 -10.65
CA HIS A 363 0.68 -3.59 -11.81
C HIS A 363 0.10 -2.33 -12.44
N ASP A 364 1.01 -1.42 -12.79
CA ASP A 364 0.71 -0.21 -13.57
C ASP A 364 0.87 -0.54 -15.06
N PHE A 365 -0.17 -0.27 -15.86
CA PHE A 365 -0.20 -0.46 -17.30
C PHE A 365 -0.42 0.87 -18.04
N HIS A 366 0.17 0.97 -19.23
CA HIS A 366 -0.17 1.98 -20.23
C HIS A 366 -0.84 1.27 -21.40
N LEU A 367 -2.16 1.27 -21.41
CA LEU A 367 -2.98 0.50 -22.34
C LEU A 367 -3.48 1.37 -23.47
N GLU A 368 -3.45 0.84 -24.68
CA GLU A 368 -4.13 1.48 -25.81
C GLU A 368 -5.65 1.27 -25.68
N PRO A 369 -6.47 2.14 -26.27
CA PRO A 369 -7.92 1.92 -26.35
C PRO A 369 -8.25 0.57 -26.98
N CYS A 370 -8.80 -0.34 -26.19
CA CYS A 370 -9.18 -1.69 -26.60
C CYS A 370 -9.97 -2.37 -25.47
N VAL A 371 -10.53 -3.53 -25.80
CA VAL A 371 -11.11 -4.45 -24.83
C VAL A 371 -10.05 -5.47 -24.42
N TYR A 372 -9.82 -5.56 -23.11
CA TYR A 372 -8.88 -6.50 -22.48
C TYR A 372 -9.64 -7.49 -21.59
N VAL A 373 -9.05 -8.65 -21.35
CA VAL A 373 -9.56 -9.62 -20.37
C VAL A 373 -8.54 -9.79 -19.25
N ILE A 374 -8.99 -9.62 -18.01
CA ILE A 374 -8.24 -9.86 -16.79
C ILE A 374 -8.65 -11.22 -16.25
N VAL A 375 -7.70 -12.13 -16.09
CA VAL A 375 -7.91 -13.46 -15.51
C VAL A 375 -7.07 -13.57 -14.23
N PRO A 376 -7.65 -13.27 -13.05
CA PRO A 376 -6.98 -13.50 -11.77
C PRO A 376 -6.94 -14.99 -11.43
N SER A 377 -5.79 -15.46 -11.00
CA SER A 377 -5.59 -16.85 -10.59
C SER A 377 -4.62 -16.97 -9.43
N THR A 378 -4.63 -18.12 -8.78
CA THR A 378 -3.50 -18.62 -8.02
C THR A 378 -2.44 -19.19 -8.98
N LEU A 379 -1.21 -19.37 -8.50
CA LEU A 379 -0.14 -19.99 -9.28
C LEU A 379 -0.47 -21.46 -9.57
N GLU A 380 -0.80 -22.21 -8.52
CA GLU A 380 -1.16 -23.63 -8.58
C GLU A 380 -2.69 -23.82 -8.64
N PRO A 381 -3.18 -24.84 -9.36
CA PRO A 381 -4.61 -25.15 -9.41
C PRO A 381 -5.10 -25.72 -8.06
N GLN A 382 -6.43 -25.79 -7.90
CA GLN A 382 -7.11 -26.37 -6.72
C GLN A 382 -6.86 -25.63 -5.39
N GLN A 383 -6.21 -24.47 -5.41
CA GLN A 383 -6.05 -23.60 -4.25
C GLN A 383 -7.29 -22.72 -4.05
N GLU A 384 -7.76 -22.62 -2.82
CA GLU A 384 -8.99 -21.88 -2.47
C GLU A 384 -8.68 -20.59 -1.76
N SER A 385 -9.26 -19.50 -2.24
CA SER A 385 -9.24 -18.21 -1.54
C SER A 385 -10.30 -17.27 -2.14
N GLU A 386 -10.77 -16.33 -1.33
CA GLU A 386 -11.52 -15.18 -1.81
C GLU A 386 -10.56 -14.07 -2.24
N PHE A 387 -10.96 -13.26 -3.20
CA PHE A 387 -10.15 -12.12 -3.63
C PHE A 387 -11.01 -10.90 -3.94
N ILE A 388 -10.35 -9.75 -3.97
CA ILE A 388 -10.87 -8.52 -4.56
C ILE A 388 -9.96 -8.10 -5.71
N LEU A 389 -10.58 -7.76 -6.84
CA LEU A 389 -9.95 -7.16 -8.00
C LEU A 389 -10.32 -5.69 -8.04
N ARG A 390 -9.31 -4.82 -8.03
CA ARG A 390 -9.43 -3.37 -8.06
C ARG A 390 -8.80 -2.83 -9.34
N VAL A 391 -9.54 -1.99 -10.06
CA VAL A 391 -9.03 -1.32 -11.27
C VAL A 391 -9.16 0.17 -11.08
N PHE A 392 -8.05 0.88 -11.30
CA PHE A 392 -7.97 2.33 -11.24
C PHE A 392 -7.58 2.87 -12.61
N SER A 393 -8.29 3.87 -13.12
CA SER A 393 -7.96 4.51 -14.40
C SER A 393 -8.04 6.03 -14.29
N ARG A 394 -7.17 6.74 -15.01
CA ARG A 394 -7.20 8.20 -15.08
C ARG A 394 -8.14 8.63 -16.20
N LYS A 395 -9.25 9.31 -15.90
CA LYS A 395 -10.09 9.98 -16.90
C LYS A 395 -9.80 11.49 -16.91
N HIS A 396 -9.79 12.10 -18.09
CA HIS A 396 -9.94 13.56 -18.26
C HIS A 396 -11.44 13.89 -18.32
N MET A 397 -11.90 14.88 -17.55
CA MET A 397 -13.34 15.19 -17.42
C MET A 397 -13.92 15.70 -18.75
N SER A 398 -14.97 15.04 -19.23
CA SER A 398 -15.93 15.58 -20.20
C SER A 398 -17.35 15.02 -20.07
N ASP A 399 -17.63 14.04 -19.21
CA ASP A 399 -19.01 13.55 -19.05
C ASP A 399 -19.31 12.96 -17.67
N ASP A 400 -20.45 13.40 -17.12
CA ASP A 400 -20.98 13.17 -15.76
C ASP A 400 -21.92 11.96 -15.70
N SER A 401 -21.72 10.97 -16.58
CA SER A 401 -22.50 9.73 -16.60
C SER A 401 -21.96 8.71 -15.58
N PRO A 402 -22.76 8.30 -14.58
CA PRO A 402 -22.35 7.22 -13.67
C PRO A 402 -22.50 5.87 -14.40
N ASN A 403 -21.44 5.06 -14.36
CA ASN A 403 -21.46 3.62 -14.67
C ASN A 403 -21.71 3.16 -16.12
N GLN A 404 -20.89 3.55 -17.10
CA GLN A 404 -20.99 2.99 -18.48
C GLN A 404 -19.71 2.39 -19.11
N PHE A 405 -18.75 1.88 -18.32
CA PHE A 405 -17.58 1.18 -18.89
C PHE A 405 -17.40 -0.29 -18.49
N PHE A 406 -18.37 -0.86 -17.78
CA PHE A 406 -18.31 -2.26 -17.36
C PHE A 406 -19.56 -3.02 -17.82
N PHE A 407 -19.39 -3.94 -18.77
CA PHE A 407 -20.37 -5.01 -18.95
C PHE A 407 -20.02 -6.15 -17.99
N PHE A 408 -20.78 -6.23 -16.90
CA PHE A 408 -20.80 -7.41 -16.02
C PHE A 408 -21.83 -8.39 -16.58
N SER A 409 -21.38 -9.57 -16.99
CA SER A 409 -22.29 -10.71 -17.06
C SER A 409 -21.51 -11.99 -16.76
N PRO A 410 -21.91 -12.76 -15.72
CA PRO A 410 -21.50 -14.16 -15.60
C PRO A 410 -22.16 -15.05 -16.66
N ASP A 411 -23.12 -14.52 -17.44
CA ASP A 411 -24.01 -15.28 -18.32
C ASP A 411 -23.68 -15.21 -19.82
N PHE A 412 -22.58 -14.59 -20.23
CA PHE A 412 -22.05 -14.82 -21.58
C PHE A 412 -21.32 -16.17 -21.62
N GLN A 413 -22.07 -17.27 -21.53
CA GLN A 413 -21.56 -18.62 -21.75
C GLN A 413 -20.89 -18.78 -23.13
N SER A 414 -21.20 -17.89 -24.09
CA SER A 414 -20.66 -17.94 -25.45
C SER A 414 -19.26 -17.33 -25.65
N PHE A 415 -18.69 -16.63 -24.64
CA PHE A 415 -17.42 -15.90 -24.79
C PHE A 415 -16.37 -16.26 -23.72
N ARG A 416 -16.27 -17.54 -23.34
CA ARG A 416 -15.09 -18.00 -22.59
C ARG A 416 -13.92 -18.17 -23.56
N LEU A 417 -12.73 -17.71 -23.15
CA LEU A 417 -11.49 -18.10 -23.83
C LEU A 417 -11.37 -19.62 -23.78
N ASN A 418 -11.59 -20.30 -24.91
CA ASN A 418 -11.36 -21.73 -25.04
C ASN A 418 -9.89 -21.95 -25.38
N PHE A 419 -9.15 -22.53 -24.45
CA PHE A 419 -7.78 -22.98 -24.67
C PHE A 419 -7.87 -24.43 -25.16
N SER A 420 -7.67 -24.65 -26.46
CA SER A 420 -7.66 -25.99 -27.04
C SER A 420 -6.40 -26.74 -26.59
N LEU A 421 -6.56 -28.01 -26.20
CA LEU A 421 -5.50 -28.88 -25.67
C LEU A 421 -4.44 -29.29 -26.72
N ASP A 422 -4.72 -29.14 -28.01
CA ASP A 422 -3.84 -29.69 -29.07
C ASP A 422 -2.87 -28.68 -29.70
N SER A 423 -2.90 -27.41 -29.27
CA SER A 423 -1.92 -26.40 -29.66
C SER A 423 -2.01 -25.26 -28.66
N CYS A 424 -0.87 -24.72 -28.19
CA CYS A 424 -0.82 -23.49 -27.40
C CYS A 424 -1.29 -22.24 -28.19
N GLN A 425 -2.47 -22.27 -28.80
CA GLN A 425 -3.16 -21.18 -29.46
C GLN A 425 -4.46 -20.89 -28.70
N VAL A 426 -4.61 -19.62 -28.32
CA VAL A 426 -5.83 -19.10 -27.72
C VAL A 426 -6.85 -18.93 -28.84
N ILE A 427 -7.95 -19.69 -28.82
CA ILE A 427 -9.04 -19.53 -29.78
C ILE A 427 -10.05 -18.57 -29.17
N LEU A 428 -10.06 -17.32 -29.65
CA LEU A 428 -11.19 -16.42 -29.50
C LEU A 428 -12.25 -16.87 -30.52
N LEU A 429 -13.32 -17.50 -30.04
CA LEU A 429 -14.55 -17.62 -30.83
C LEU A 429 -15.19 -16.23 -30.91
N THR A 430 -14.65 -15.35 -31.76
CA THR A 430 -15.41 -14.31 -32.49
C THR A 430 -14.48 -13.47 -33.36
N HIS A 431 -14.41 -13.79 -34.64
CA HIS A 431 -14.45 -12.74 -35.65
C HIS A 431 -15.84 -12.83 -36.29
N THR A 432 -16.58 -11.71 -36.29
CA THR A 432 -17.55 -11.27 -37.31
C THR A 432 -18.87 -10.64 -36.77
N ILE A 433 -19.37 -10.93 -35.56
CA ILE A 433 -20.75 -10.47 -35.23
C ILE A 433 -20.87 -9.19 -34.37
N LEU A 434 -19.90 -8.82 -33.53
CA LEU A 434 -20.10 -7.70 -32.57
C LEU A 434 -19.65 -6.31 -33.02
N TYR A 435 -18.88 -6.19 -34.11
CA TYR A 435 -18.45 -4.85 -34.58
C TYR A 435 -19.59 -4.02 -35.21
N GLN A 436 -20.74 -4.64 -35.51
CA GLN A 436 -21.91 -3.94 -36.05
C GLN A 436 -23.00 -3.61 -35.01
N SER A 437 -22.93 -4.15 -33.79
CA SER A 437 -24.02 -3.98 -32.81
C SER A 437 -23.73 -2.98 -31.69
N ILE A 438 -22.49 -2.50 -31.59
CA ILE A 438 -22.08 -1.50 -30.57
C ILE A 438 -21.96 -0.08 -31.19
N ILE A 439 -22.08 0.06 -32.52
CA ILE A 439 -22.00 1.35 -33.25
C ILE A 439 -23.37 1.73 -33.87
N SER A 440 -24.46 1.04 -33.53
CA SER A 440 -25.82 1.36 -34.01
C SER A 440 -26.72 1.89 -32.91
#